data_AF-A0A0F8ET58-F1
#
_entry.id   AF-A0A0F8ET58-F1
#
_cell.length_a   1.000
_cell.length_b   1.000
_cell.length_c   1.000
_cell.angle_alpha   90.00
_cell.angle_beta   90.00
_cell.angle_gamma   90.00
#
_symmetry.space_group_name_H-M   'P 1'
#
loop_
_entity.id
_entity.type
_entity.pdbx_description
1 polymer ?
#
loop_
_entity_poly.entity_id
_entity_poly.type
_entity_poly.pdbx_seq_one_letter_code
_entity_poly.pdbx_strand_id
1 'polypeptide(L)'
;MKSSSHTITALVVIYLSLIFIPVAYADPVAIQYFHQKGCHDCEITDPVIDKIEVQYNDSIVITRIETNTADGFNQWNKYGFLEVPAIVINNETKIPKEEITEEKLKTLIDEYLVEEENITEYTTEEVTRKEQEIEYINTNLNLPFAYSLGLFAGFSPCLMAILGFLLSFTAGTSNSAKSGMVRATVFGLGLVGSYLLLGLCLLSFRKSIPDLE
;
A
#
# COMPACT_ATOMS: atom_id res chain seq x y z
N MET A 1 65.41 -10.77 26.16
CA MET A 1 64.34 -9.76 26.30
C MET A 1 63.67 -9.43 24.95
N LYS A 2 63.33 -10.44 24.12
CA LYS A 2 62.77 -10.24 22.75
C LYS A 2 61.43 -10.97 22.53
N SER A 3 61.10 -11.96 23.37
CA SER A 3 59.85 -12.74 23.29
C SER A 3 58.60 -11.96 23.72
N SER A 4 58.73 -11.00 24.64
CA SER A 4 57.58 -10.29 25.21
C SER A 4 56.99 -9.21 24.29
N SER A 5 57.75 -8.77 23.28
CA SER A 5 57.26 -7.78 22.30
C SER A 5 56.28 -8.41 21.31
N HIS A 6 56.55 -9.65 20.86
CA HIS A 6 55.68 -10.34 19.88
C HIS A 6 54.33 -10.72 20.47
N THR A 7 54.27 -11.10 21.75
CA THR A 7 53.02 -11.41 22.44
C THR A 7 52.13 -10.18 22.61
N ILE A 8 52.75 -9.01 22.85
CA ILE A 8 52.02 -7.73 22.97
C ILE A 8 51.49 -7.32 21.59
N THR A 9 52.28 -7.45 20.52
CA THR A 9 51.80 -7.15 19.17
C THR A 9 50.67 -8.09 18.74
N ALA A 10 50.75 -9.39 19.07
CA ALA A 10 49.69 -10.34 18.80
C ALA A 10 48.39 -10.02 19.56
N LEU A 11 48.50 -9.64 20.84
CA LEU A 11 47.34 -9.21 21.65
C LEU A 11 46.69 -7.93 21.10
N VAL A 12 47.49 -6.97 20.65
CA VAL A 12 46.98 -5.73 20.04
C VAL A 12 46.28 -6.01 18.70
N VAL A 13 46.82 -6.91 17.87
CA VAL A 13 46.20 -7.31 16.61
C VAL A 13 44.90 -8.07 16.85
N ILE A 14 44.85 -8.96 17.85
CA ILE A 14 43.61 -9.67 18.25
C ILE A 14 42.56 -8.69 18.77
N TYR A 15 42.96 -7.73 19.61
CA TYR A 15 42.06 -6.70 20.12
C TYR A 15 41.53 -5.78 19.00
N LEU A 16 42.40 -5.40 18.06
CA LEU A 16 42.02 -4.59 16.88
C LEU A 16 41.09 -5.37 15.94
N SER A 17 41.26 -6.69 15.82
CA SER A 17 40.35 -7.55 15.04
C SER A 17 38.99 -7.75 15.69
N LEU A 18 38.90 -7.74 17.03
CA LEU A 18 37.62 -7.82 17.75
C LEU A 18 36.77 -6.55 17.61
N ILE A 19 37.40 -5.38 17.43
CA ILE A 19 36.72 -4.10 17.21
C ILE A 19 36.12 -4.00 15.81
N PHE A 20 36.64 -4.78 14.85
CA PHE A 20 36.22 -4.76 13.46
C PHE A 20 35.09 -5.75 13.14
N ILE A 21 34.53 -6.45 14.13
CA ILE A 21 33.33 -7.24 13.93
C ILE A 21 32.19 -6.22 13.73
N PRO A 22 31.59 -6.13 12.52
CA PRO A 22 30.37 -5.37 12.38
C PRO A 22 29.35 -6.02 13.32
N VAL A 23 28.92 -5.27 14.34
CA VAL A 23 27.73 -5.64 15.10
C VAL A 23 26.60 -5.56 14.09
N ALA A 24 26.20 -6.71 13.54
CA ALA A 24 25.00 -6.86 12.76
C ALA A 24 23.85 -6.57 13.72
N TYR A 25 23.43 -5.31 13.74
CA TYR A 25 22.24 -4.88 14.44
C TYR A 25 21.09 -5.24 13.52
N ALA A 26 20.38 -6.33 13.82
CA ALA A 26 19.08 -6.58 13.20
C ALA A 26 18.20 -5.38 13.54
N ASP A 27 17.62 -4.76 12.52
CA ASP A 27 16.69 -3.65 12.73
C ASP A 27 15.40 -4.24 13.34
N PRO A 28 14.89 -3.72 14.47
CA PRO A 28 13.74 -4.33 15.12
C PRO A 28 12.46 -4.10 14.30
N VAL A 29 11.57 -5.09 14.28
CA VAL A 29 10.32 -5.03 13.51
C VAL A 29 9.44 -3.89 14.03
N ALA A 30 9.12 -2.93 13.17
CA ALA A 30 8.34 -1.75 13.52
C ALA A 30 6.83 -2.03 13.44
N ILE A 31 6.10 -1.85 14.53
CA ILE A 31 4.66 -2.09 14.62
C ILE A 31 3.96 -0.76 14.95
N GLN A 32 3.05 -0.32 14.10
CA GLN A 32 2.17 0.83 14.35
C GLN A 32 0.80 0.33 14.78
N TYR A 33 0.40 0.65 16.01
CA TYR A 33 -0.91 0.32 16.55
C TYR A 33 -1.80 1.58 16.61
N PHE A 34 -2.82 1.62 15.78
CA PHE A 34 -3.79 2.70 15.71
C PHE A 34 -4.98 2.42 16.62
N HIS A 35 -5.21 3.31 17.59
CA HIS A 35 -6.23 3.14 18.61
C HIS A 35 -6.90 4.47 18.99
N GLN A 36 -7.98 4.39 19.76
CA GLN A 36 -8.75 5.55 20.19
C GLN A 36 -9.26 5.38 21.62
N LYS A 37 -9.26 6.45 22.41
CA LYS A 37 -9.82 6.43 23.77
C LYS A 37 -11.34 6.26 23.72
N GLY A 38 -11.87 5.29 24.47
CA GLY A 38 -13.31 4.97 24.51
C GLY A 38 -13.77 4.01 23.40
N CYS A 39 -12.85 3.38 22.68
CA CYS A 39 -13.12 2.33 21.70
C CYS A 39 -13.21 0.97 22.40
N HIS A 40 -14.38 0.31 22.33
CA HIS A 40 -14.60 -0.98 22.98
C HIS A 40 -13.68 -2.09 22.46
N ASP A 41 -13.49 -2.16 21.13
CA ASP A 41 -12.62 -3.15 20.51
C ASP A 41 -11.14 -2.93 20.84
N CYS A 42 -10.76 -1.68 21.13
CA CYS A 42 -9.41 -1.31 21.54
C CYS A 42 -9.13 -1.79 22.97
N GLU A 43 -10.11 -1.73 23.89
CA GLU A 43 -9.96 -2.29 25.25
C GLU A 43 -9.68 -3.81 25.25
N ILE A 44 -10.17 -4.52 24.22
CA ILE A 44 -9.90 -5.94 24.02
C ILE A 44 -8.51 -6.17 23.43
N THR A 45 -8.07 -5.27 22.54
CA THR A 45 -6.82 -5.41 21.77
C THR A 45 -5.60 -4.91 22.54
N ASP A 46 -5.75 -3.85 23.33
CA ASP A 46 -4.70 -3.27 24.18
C ASP A 46 -3.92 -4.32 24.99
N PRO A 47 -4.56 -5.23 25.76
CA PRO A 47 -3.82 -6.25 26.51
C PRO A 47 -3.13 -7.28 25.63
N VAL A 48 -3.58 -7.50 24.38
CA VAL A 48 -2.89 -8.35 23.42
C VAL A 48 -1.60 -7.67 22.96
N ILE A 49 -1.66 -6.37 22.64
CA ILE A 49 -0.47 -5.58 22.27
C ILE A 49 0.54 -5.54 23.41
N ASP A 50 0.08 -5.32 24.65
CA ASP A 50 0.95 -5.30 25.83
C ASP A 50 1.69 -6.64 26.03
N LYS A 51 1.02 -7.78 25.80
CA LYS A 51 1.66 -9.09 25.86
C LYS A 51 2.72 -9.27 24.78
N ILE A 52 2.44 -8.81 23.56
CA ILE A 52 3.36 -8.93 22.42
C ILE A 52 4.61 -8.07 22.66
N GLU A 53 4.43 -6.85 23.18
CA GLU A 53 5.52 -5.96 23.58
C GLU A 53 6.47 -6.64 24.57
N VAL A 54 5.91 -7.27 25.61
CA VAL A 54 6.69 -8.00 26.63
C VAL A 54 7.35 -9.27 26.07
N GLN A 55 6.66 -9.97 25.17
CA GLN A 55 7.14 -11.25 24.64
C GLN A 55 8.36 -11.09 23.73
N TYR A 56 8.36 -10.06 22.87
CA TYR A 56 9.39 -9.86 21.86
C TYR A 56 10.42 -8.78 22.25
N ASN A 57 10.15 -7.96 23.26
CA ASN A 57 11.06 -7.00 23.87
C ASN A 57 11.91 -6.20 22.85
N ASP A 58 13.20 -6.50 22.72
CA ASP A 58 14.14 -5.75 21.88
C ASP A 58 14.04 -6.11 20.38
N SER A 59 13.29 -7.15 20.02
CA SER A 59 13.10 -7.59 18.63
C SER A 59 12.03 -6.78 17.89
N ILE A 60 11.20 -6.01 18.60
CA ILE A 60 10.12 -5.22 18.00
C ILE A 60 10.06 -3.80 18.59
N VAL A 61 9.50 -2.85 17.84
CA VAL A 61 9.21 -1.50 18.31
C VAL A 61 7.74 -1.19 18.06
N ILE A 62 6.95 -1.06 19.12
CA ILE A 62 5.52 -0.73 19.02
C ILE A 62 5.29 0.77 19.20
N THR A 63 4.79 1.42 18.16
CA THR A 63 4.35 2.82 18.17
C THR A 63 2.83 2.88 18.28
N ARG A 64 2.32 3.41 19.40
CA ARG A 64 0.89 3.58 19.64
C ARG A 64 0.43 4.96 19.16
N ILE A 65 -0.54 4.98 18.26
CA ILE A 65 -0.98 6.18 17.55
C ILE A 65 -2.47 6.43 17.84
N GLU A 66 -2.76 7.55 18.51
CA GLU A 66 -4.13 7.97 18.78
C GLU A 66 -4.76 8.61 17.54
N THR A 67 -5.75 7.95 16.95
CA THR A 67 -6.46 8.43 15.74
C THR A 67 -7.35 9.66 16.00
N ASN A 68 -7.57 10.02 17.26
CA ASN A 68 -8.23 11.27 17.65
C ASN A 68 -7.39 12.52 17.35
N THR A 69 -6.08 12.37 17.18
CA THR A 69 -5.18 13.48 16.85
C THR A 69 -5.15 13.69 15.34
N ALA A 70 -4.95 14.94 14.89
CA ALA A 70 -4.90 15.23 13.45
C ALA A 70 -3.76 14.45 12.76
N ASP A 71 -2.60 14.34 13.41
CA ASP A 71 -1.47 13.56 12.91
C ASP A 71 -1.78 12.06 12.85
N GLY A 72 -2.28 11.48 13.96
CA GLY A 72 -2.64 10.07 14.01
C GLY A 72 -3.74 9.68 13.03
N PHE A 73 -4.73 10.56 12.82
CA PHE A 73 -5.77 10.37 11.80
C PHE A 73 -5.18 10.36 10.39
N ASN A 74 -4.28 11.30 10.08
CA ASN A 74 -3.64 11.35 8.75
C ASN A 74 -2.80 10.10 8.49
N GLN A 75 -2.06 9.62 9.50
CA GLN A 75 -1.30 8.39 9.40
C GLN A 75 -2.20 7.16 9.22
N TRP A 76 -3.27 7.04 10.00
CA TRP A 76 -4.26 5.97 9.86
C TRP A 76 -4.95 5.98 8.50
N ASN A 77 -5.39 7.15 8.04
CA ASN A 77 -6.08 7.34 6.76
C ASN A 77 -5.15 7.04 5.57
N LYS A 78 -3.84 7.26 5.69
CA LYS A 78 -2.85 6.91 4.65
C LYS A 78 -2.89 5.42 4.31
N TYR A 79 -3.19 4.55 5.27
CA TYR A 79 -3.24 3.11 5.06
C TYR A 79 -4.60 2.62 4.54
N GLY A 80 -5.64 3.48 4.54
CA GLY A 80 -6.97 3.16 4.00
C GLY A 80 -7.84 2.32 4.93
N PHE A 81 -7.58 2.35 6.24
CA PHE A 81 -8.41 1.66 7.22
C PHE A 81 -9.79 2.30 7.34
N LEU A 82 -10.79 1.48 7.71
CA LEU A 82 -12.18 1.91 7.87
C LEU A 82 -12.56 2.15 9.33
N GLU A 83 -11.99 1.35 10.24
CA GLU A 83 -12.21 1.48 11.67
C GLU A 83 -10.93 1.21 12.49
N VAL A 84 -11.01 1.51 13.80
CA VAL A 84 -10.00 1.16 14.80
C VAL A 84 -10.53 0.01 15.68
N PRO A 85 -9.66 -0.81 16.29
CA PRO A 85 -8.19 -0.80 16.19
C PRO A 85 -7.68 -1.28 14.84
N ALA A 86 -6.48 -0.81 14.46
CA ALA A 86 -5.79 -1.28 13.25
C ALA A 86 -4.28 -1.39 13.53
N ILE A 87 -3.61 -2.35 12.91
CA ILE A 87 -2.17 -2.59 13.07
C ILE A 87 -1.48 -2.54 11.73
N VAL A 88 -0.30 -1.93 11.68
CA VAL A 88 0.60 -1.99 10.51
C VAL A 88 1.97 -2.47 10.96
N ILE A 89 2.50 -3.51 10.32
CA ILE A 89 3.84 -4.06 10.58
C ILE A 89 4.77 -3.63 9.44
N ASN A 90 5.95 -3.11 9.77
CA ASN A 90 7.01 -2.60 8.87
C ASN A 90 6.51 -1.63 7.79
N ASN A 91 5.44 -0.86 8.06
CA ASN A 91 4.76 0.01 7.08
C ASN A 91 4.19 -0.76 5.87
N GLU A 92 4.09 -2.07 6.01
CA GLU A 92 3.98 -3.02 4.92
C GLU A 92 2.69 -3.83 5.01
N THR A 93 2.56 -4.60 6.09
CA THR A 93 1.43 -5.50 6.34
C THR A 93 0.37 -4.78 7.15
N LYS A 94 -0.83 -4.70 6.59
CA LYS A 94 -1.99 -4.04 7.20
C LYS A 94 -2.91 -5.09 7.80
N ILE A 95 -3.27 -4.92 9.06
CA ILE A 95 -4.17 -5.82 9.77
C ILE A 95 -5.39 -5.01 10.22
N PRO A 96 -6.55 -5.17 9.56
CA PRO A 96 -7.79 -4.53 9.98
C PRO A 96 -8.36 -5.20 11.23
N LYS A 97 -9.29 -4.52 11.90
CA LYS A 97 -9.88 -4.92 13.18
C LYS A 97 -10.31 -6.39 13.23
N GLU A 98 -10.97 -6.88 12.19
CA GLU A 98 -11.55 -8.23 12.13
C GLU A 98 -10.50 -9.34 12.15
N GLU A 99 -9.26 -9.02 11.76
CA GLU A 99 -8.17 -9.97 11.64
C GLU A 99 -7.20 -9.90 12.83
N ILE A 100 -7.38 -8.92 13.73
CA ILE A 100 -6.51 -8.75 14.89
C ILE A 100 -6.75 -9.91 15.87
N THR A 101 -5.78 -10.81 15.93
CA THR A 101 -5.74 -11.92 16.87
C THR A 101 -4.30 -12.12 17.37
N GLU A 102 -4.16 -12.58 18.60
CA GLU A 102 -2.84 -12.81 19.22
C GLU A 102 -2.00 -13.80 18.39
N GLU A 103 -2.61 -14.88 17.89
CA GLU A 103 -1.89 -15.90 17.10
C GLU A 103 -1.43 -15.39 15.74
N LYS A 104 -2.28 -14.63 15.04
CA LYS A 104 -1.91 -14.04 13.74
C LYS A 104 -0.79 -13.02 13.90
N LEU A 105 -0.84 -12.20 14.94
CA LEU A 105 0.18 -11.20 15.19
C LEU A 105 1.54 -11.85 15.49
N LYS A 106 1.58 -12.90 16.32
CA LYS A 106 2.81 -13.68 16.56
C LYS A 106 3.37 -14.28 15.29
N THR A 107 2.51 -14.95 14.51
CA THR A 107 2.92 -15.59 13.25
C THR A 107 3.56 -14.60 12.30
N LEU A 108 2.96 -13.41 12.14
CA LEU A 108 3.48 -12.37 11.26
C LEU A 108 4.80 -11.80 11.79
N ILE A 109 4.93 -11.55 13.10
CA ILE A 109 6.18 -11.06 13.69
C ILE A 109 7.29 -12.09 13.50
N ASP A 110 7.01 -13.37 13.75
CA ASP A 110 7.99 -14.45 13.57
C ASP A 110 8.43 -14.56 12.10
N GLU A 111 7.50 -14.41 11.15
CA GLU A 111 7.80 -14.37 9.71
C GLU A 111 8.74 -13.21 9.35
N TYR A 112 8.47 -12.01 9.86
CA TYR A 112 9.32 -10.83 9.63
C TYR A 112 10.71 -10.98 10.23
N LEU A 113 10.83 -11.57 11.43
CA LEU A 113 12.12 -11.80 12.07
C LEU A 113 12.97 -12.82 11.29
N VAL A 114 12.34 -13.86 10.72
CA VAL A 114 13.03 -14.85 9.88
C VAL A 114 13.41 -14.27 8.52
N GLU A 115 12.57 -13.38 7.96
CA GLU A 115 12.87 -12.70 6.70
C GLU A 115 14.09 -11.78 6.86
N GLU A 116 14.18 -11.00 7.95
CA GLU A 116 15.33 -10.14 8.25
C GLU A 116 16.64 -10.93 8.46
N GLU A 117 16.60 -12.08 9.15
CA GLU A 117 17.77 -12.96 9.27
C GLU A 117 18.27 -13.42 7.89
N ASN A 118 17.37 -13.78 6.97
CA ASN A 118 17.71 -14.20 5.61
C ASN A 118 18.14 -13.03 4.70
N ILE A 119 17.66 -11.81 4.94
CA ILE A 119 18.05 -10.62 4.18
C ILE A 119 19.52 -10.23 4.46
N THR A 120 20.06 -10.51 5.65
CA THR A 120 21.49 -10.22 5.94
C THR A 120 22.49 -10.96 5.06
N GLU A 121 22.08 -12.05 4.41
CA GLU A 121 22.91 -12.79 3.43
C GLU A 121 22.71 -12.29 1.97
N TYR A 122 21.66 -11.49 1.70
CA TYR A 122 21.26 -11.07 0.35
C TYR A 122 20.89 -9.59 0.23
N THR A 123 21.66 -8.67 0.83
CA THR A 123 21.47 -7.24 0.54
C THR A 123 22.35 -6.82 -0.63
N THR A 124 21.76 -6.61 -1.83
CA THR A 124 22.16 -5.52 -2.76
C THR A 124 21.09 -5.21 -3.83
N GLU A 125 20.12 -6.08 -4.16
CA GLU A 125 19.24 -5.81 -5.31
C GLU A 125 17.80 -5.41 -4.93
N GLU A 126 17.60 -4.09 -4.82
CA GLU A 126 16.42 -3.35 -5.34
C GLU A 126 15.04 -3.76 -4.77
N VAL A 127 14.62 -3.24 -3.60
CA VAL A 127 14.02 -1.91 -3.42
C VAL A 127 13.42 -1.32 -4.71
N THR A 128 12.32 -1.90 -5.20
CA THR A 128 11.13 -1.17 -5.72
C THR A 128 10.06 -2.17 -6.16
N ARG A 129 9.36 -2.80 -5.19
CA ARG A 129 8.19 -3.63 -5.50
C ARG A 129 7.10 -3.55 -4.43
N LYS A 130 6.53 -2.35 -4.23
CA LYS A 130 5.21 -2.20 -3.59
C LYS A 130 4.28 -1.36 -4.44
N GLU A 131 3.85 -1.98 -5.52
CA GLU A 131 2.56 -1.73 -6.15
C GLU A 131 2.02 -3.09 -6.65
N GLN A 132 1.73 -3.99 -5.71
CA GLN A 132 0.85 -5.15 -5.95
C GLN A 132 -0.58 -4.64 -5.72
N GLU A 133 -1.56 -4.88 -6.60
CA GLU A 133 -1.79 -6.09 -7.38
C GLU A 133 -2.63 -5.65 -8.59
N ILE A 134 -2.15 -5.72 -9.83
CA ILE A 134 -2.20 -6.92 -10.67
C ILE A 134 -0.89 -7.05 -11.46
N GLU A 135 -0.23 -8.16 -11.22
CA GLU A 135 0.83 -8.74 -12.02
C GLU A 135 0.39 -8.97 -13.47
N TYR A 136 1.15 -8.39 -14.39
CA TYR A 136 1.55 -8.92 -15.70
C TYR A 136 0.72 -10.08 -16.27
N ILE A 137 -0.04 -9.80 -17.34
CA ILE A 137 -0.16 -10.75 -18.44
C ILE A 137 0.25 -10.06 -19.75
N ASN A 138 1.52 -10.29 -20.10
CA ASN A 138 2.12 -10.26 -21.44
C ASN A 138 1.99 -8.96 -22.26
N THR A 139 3.14 -8.41 -22.68
CA THR A 139 3.29 -7.16 -23.45
C THR A 139 2.63 -7.14 -24.84
N ASN A 140 1.99 -8.24 -25.27
CA ASN A 140 1.12 -8.29 -26.46
C ASN A 140 -0.40 -8.39 -26.14
N LEU A 141 -0.81 -8.50 -24.87
CA LEU A 141 -2.21 -8.62 -24.43
C LEU A 141 -2.73 -7.44 -23.59
N ASN A 142 -1.88 -6.46 -23.26
CA ASN A 142 -2.27 -5.28 -22.45
C ASN A 142 -3.32 -4.38 -23.12
N LEU A 143 -3.28 -4.21 -24.45
CA LEU A 143 -4.22 -3.35 -25.16
C LEU A 143 -5.66 -3.92 -25.18
N PRO A 144 -5.91 -5.19 -25.56
CA PRO A 144 -7.26 -5.75 -25.55
C PRO A 144 -7.80 -5.95 -24.12
N PHE A 145 -6.92 -6.21 -23.15
CA PHE A 145 -7.31 -6.35 -21.75
C PHE A 145 -7.70 -5.00 -21.12
N ALA A 146 -6.89 -3.96 -21.30
CA ALA A 146 -7.22 -2.61 -20.87
C ALA A 146 -8.48 -2.07 -21.57
N TYR A 147 -8.65 -2.36 -22.86
CA TYR A 147 -9.86 -2.02 -23.60
C TYR A 147 -11.11 -2.69 -23.03
N SER A 148 -11.01 -3.99 -22.68
CA SER A 148 -12.12 -4.74 -22.09
C SER A 148 -12.47 -4.23 -20.70
N LEU A 149 -11.47 -3.94 -19.86
CA LEU A 149 -11.68 -3.36 -18.53
C LEU A 149 -12.31 -1.96 -18.61
N GLY A 150 -11.87 -1.12 -19.55
CA GLY A 150 -12.47 0.18 -19.82
C GLY A 150 -13.93 0.08 -20.31
N LEU A 151 -14.22 -0.88 -21.19
CA LEU A 151 -15.58 -1.14 -21.68
C LEU A 151 -16.49 -1.66 -20.56
N PHE A 152 -16.01 -2.60 -19.73
CA PHE A 152 -16.75 -3.13 -18.58
C PHE A 152 -17.01 -2.08 -17.49
N ALA A 153 -16.05 -1.20 -17.23
CA ALA A 153 -16.25 -0.05 -16.35
C ALA A 153 -17.33 0.91 -16.90
N GLY A 154 -17.39 1.07 -18.23
CA GLY A 154 -18.41 1.87 -18.91
C GLY A 154 -19.82 1.29 -18.87
N PHE A 155 -19.97 -0.04 -18.83
CA PHE A 155 -21.27 -0.72 -18.69
C PHE A 155 -21.76 -0.80 -17.24
N SER A 156 -20.93 -0.42 -16.27
CA SER A 156 -21.35 -0.40 -14.87
C SER A 156 -22.48 0.61 -14.68
N PRO A 157 -23.65 0.20 -14.15
CA PRO A 157 -24.80 1.09 -13.93
C PRO A 157 -24.49 2.28 -13.00
N CYS A 158 -23.36 2.23 -12.28
CA CYS A 158 -22.89 3.29 -11.39
C CYS A 158 -22.43 4.55 -12.15
N LEU A 159 -21.67 4.40 -13.24
CA LEU A 159 -21.19 5.53 -14.04
C LEU A 159 -22.35 6.23 -14.75
N MET A 160 -23.30 5.43 -15.28
CA MET A 160 -24.50 5.95 -15.93
C MET A 160 -25.36 6.78 -14.97
N ALA A 161 -25.48 6.35 -13.71
CA ALA A 161 -26.19 7.10 -12.68
C ALA A 161 -25.50 8.43 -12.34
N ILE A 162 -24.17 8.44 -12.22
CA ILE A 162 -23.38 9.65 -11.92
C ILE A 162 -23.49 10.67 -13.05
N LEU A 163 -23.42 10.24 -14.31
CA LEU A 163 -23.59 11.14 -15.47
C LEU A 163 -24.99 11.78 -15.50
N GLY A 164 -26.04 11.04 -15.13
CA GLY A 164 -27.39 11.58 -14.97
C GLY A 164 -27.51 12.60 -13.85
N PHE A 165 -26.84 12.36 -12.73
CA PHE A 165 -26.78 13.31 -11.61
C PHE A 165 -26.05 14.61 -11.99
N LEU A 166 -24.89 14.50 -12.66
CA LEU A 166 -24.11 15.64 -13.13
C LEU A 166 -24.86 16.48 -14.17
N LEU A 167 -25.59 15.83 -15.08
CA LEU A 167 -26.47 16.49 -16.04
C LEU A 167 -27.60 17.26 -15.33
N SER A 168 -28.23 16.64 -14.34
CA SER A 168 -29.33 17.25 -13.57
C SER A 168 -28.84 18.45 -12.76
N PHE A 169 -27.68 18.32 -12.11
CA PHE A 169 -27.05 19.42 -11.38
C PHE A 169 -26.67 20.59 -12.30
N THR A 170 -26.09 20.29 -13.46
CA THR A 170 -25.70 21.30 -14.46
C THR A 170 -26.93 21.98 -15.09
N ALA A 171 -28.04 21.26 -15.27
CA ALA A 171 -29.29 21.83 -15.73
C ALA A 171 -29.96 22.71 -14.67
N GLY A 172 -29.90 22.33 -13.39
CA GLY A 172 -30.53 23.05 -12.27
C GLY A 172 -29.80 24.32 -11.82
N THR A 173 -28.49 24.42 -12.02
CA THR A 173 -27.69 25.60 -11.60
C THR A 173 -27.81 26.83 -12.54
N SER A 174 -28.58 26.73 -13.62
CA SER A 174 -28.73 27.78 -14.62
C SER A 174 -29.97 28.65 -14.38
N ASN A 175 -29.78 29.96 -14.19
CA ASN A 175 -30.85 30.95 -13.93
C ASN A 175 -31.84 31.17 -15.12
N SER A 176 -31.64 30.49 -16.26
CA SER A 176 -32.53 30.54 -17.43
C SER A 176 -32.57 29.19 -18.17
N ALA A 177 -33.76 28.75 -18.60
CA ALA A 177 -33.95 27.47 -19.31
C ALA A 177 -33.11 27.38 -20.62
N LYS A 178 -32.86 28.52 -21.28
CA LYS A 178 -32.01 28.58 -22.48
C LYS A 178 -30.53 28.29 -22.19
N SER A 179 -29.98 28.79 -21.08
CA SER A 179 -28.57 28.56 -20.73
C SER A 179 -28.31 27.17 -20.16
N GLY A 180 -29.30 26.55 -19.51
CA GLY A 180 -29.22 25.16 -19.03
C GLY A 180 -29.19 24.17 -20.20
N MET A 181 -30.04 24.41 -21.22
CA MET A 181 -30.11 23.58 -22.42
C MET A 181 -28.82 23.64 -23.27
N VAL A 182 -28.15 24.80 -23.33
CA VAL A 182 -26.84 24.92 -24.01
C VAL A 182 -25.74 24.15 -23.26
N ARG A 183 -25.71 24.19 -21.93
CA ARG A 183 -24.71 23.43 -21.15
C ARG A 183 -24.92 21.92 -21.24
N ALA A 184 -26.17 21.46 -21.22
CA ALA A 184 -26.51 20.06 -21.41
C ALA A 184 -26.15 19.55 -22.82
N THR A 185 -26.39 20.36 -23.86
CA THR A 185 -26.03 19.98 -25.24
C THR A 185 -24.53 19.92 -25.46
N VAL A 186 -23.73 20.84 -24.91
CA VAL A 186 -22.25 20.78 -24.98
C VAL A 186 -21.71 19.55 -24.27
N PHE A 187 -22.25 19.21 -23.09
CA PHE A 187 -21.86 18.00 -22.36
C PHE A 187 -22.22 16.73 -23.13
N GLY A 188 -23.44 16.66 -23.69
CA GLY A 188 -23.87 15.54 -24.53
C GLY A 188 -23.02 15.40 -25.79
N LEU A 189 -22.68 16.51 -26.46
CA LEU A 189 -21.79 16.51 -27.63
C LEU A 189 -20.37 16.04 -27.27
N GLY A 190 -19.86 16.41 -26.09
CA GLY A 190 -18.56 15.94 -25.60
C GLY A 190 -18.55 14.43 -25.33
N LEU A 191 -19.60 13.89 -24.71
CA LEU A 191 -19.74 12.46 -24.49
C LEU A 191 -19.87 11.69 -25.80
N VAL A 192 -20.84 12.07 -26.66
CA VAL A 192 -21.05 11.42 -27.97
C VAL A 192 -19.78 11.52 -28.82
N GLY A 193 -19.13 12.68 -28.83
CA GLY A 193 -17.87 12.89 -29.56
C GLY A 193 -16.76 11.97 -29.07
N SER A 194 -16.58 11.82 -27.76
CA SER A 194 -15.58 10.91 -27.18
C SER A 194 -15.85 9.45 -27.54
N TYR A 195 -17.11 9.00 -27.45
CA TYR A 195 -17.50 7.64 -27.85
C TYR A 195 -17.31 7.38 -29.36
N LEU A 196 -17.60 8.38 -30.20
CA LEU A 196 -17.44 8.28 -31.66
C LEU A 196 -15.96 8.25 -32.05
N LEU A 197 -15.12 9.05 -31.37
CA LEU A 197 -13.66 9.01 -31.51
C LEU A 197 -13.07 7.67 -31.10
N LEU A 198 -13.50 7.12 -29.95
CA LEU A 198 -13.09 5.78 -29.53
C LEU A 198 -13.52 4.72 -30.54
N GLY A 199 -14.75 4.78 -31.06
CA GLY A 199 -15.24 3.87 -32.10
C GLY A 199 -14.44 3.96 -33.42
N LEU A 200 -14.13 5.18 -33.88
CA LEU A 200 -13.29 5.40 -35.06
C LEU A 200 -11.85 4.92 -34.86
N CYS A 201 -11.31 5.13 -33.66
CA CYS A 201 -9.99 4.66 -33.27
C CYS A 201 -9.93 3.12 -33.33
N LEU A 202 -10.89 2.43 -32.73
CA LEU A 202 -11.00 0.97 -32.76
C LEU A 202 -11.20 0.41 -34.16
N LEU A 203 -12.02 1.06 -34.99
CA LEU A 203 -12.20 0.68 -36.39
C LEU A 203 -10.92 0.85 -37.21
N SER A 204 -10.16 1.91 -36.93
CA SER A 204 -8.86 2.16 -37.58
C SER A 204 -7.82 1.12 -37.15
N PHE A 205 -7.77 0.78 -35.86
CA PHE A 205 -6.93 -0.33 -35.37
C PHE A 205 -7.32 -1.66 -36.00
N ARG A 206 -8.61 -1.99 -36.07
CA ARG A 206 -9.10 -3.21 -36.75
C ARG A 206 -8.68 -3.24 -38.22
N LYS A 207 -8.80 -2.12 -38.95
CA LYS A 207 -8.39 -2.03 -40.36
C LYS A 207 -6.87 -2.15 -40.54
N SER A 208 -6.08 -1.96 -39.49
CA SER A 208 -4.61 -2.04 -39.51
C SER A 208 -4.05 -3.43 -39.16
N ILE A 209 -4.89 -4.40 -38.76
CA ILE A 209 -4.52 -5.81 -38.52
C ILE A 209 -5.11 -6.77 -39.60
N PRO A 210 -5.09 -6.49 -40.92
CA PRO A 210 -5.35 -7.51 -41.92
C PRO A 210 -4.01 -8.14 -42.33
N ASP A 211 -3.35 -8.88 -41.45
CA ASP A 211 -2.29 -9.84 -41.85
C ASP A 211 -1.89 -10.83 -40.73
N LEU A 212 -2.82 -11.65 -40.26
CA LEU A 212 -2.46 -12.96 -39.71
C LEU A 212 -3.63 -13.96 -39.84
N GLU A 213 -3.67 -14.57 -41.03
CA GLU A 213 -4.44 -15.75 -41.49
C GLU A 213 -5.98 -15.68 -41.58
#